data_AF-A0A946S1X9-F1
#
_entry.id   AF-A0A946S1X9-F1
#
_cell.length_a   1.000
_cell.length_b   1.000
_cell.length_c   1.000
_cell.angle_alpha   90.00
_cell.angle_beta   90.00
_cell.angle_gamma   90.00
#
_symmetry.space_group_name_H-M   'P 1'
#
loop_
_entity.id
_entity.type
_entity.pdbx_description
1 polymer ?
#
loop_
_entity_poly.entity_id
_entity_poly.type
_entity_poly.pdbx_seq_one_letter_code
_entity_poly.pdbx_strand_id
1 'polypeptide(L)'
;MKKFLVFLAIFLLATSTALQAAKSLPPEVTRKADRIHLPGDPINQSGYVEPGPVRDDPRRDDWIGDRALVGDTWYDYQSNGSVGRMIAMDQDAGIHITWMDGYGSDMGASQRHMKYNYLRAGDDWLNMDGEVVDGGLRGGYGCIDLTTDETPRAMVFYHNTLDGIVWSMCGVDWDLGVGAFNNVQVPRYPDSPVLWPQGVMSPEGRIHIAYNRLENGRMLSYAQGALDRGGAPVFGENPTPVADTHLNTYRIASSPNSERVAITWMRSRVDNLDIHDFA
;
A
#
# COMPACT_ATOMS: atom_id res chain seq x y z
N MET A 1 -48.63 17.14 -9.83
CA MET A 1 -48.42 15.75 -10.29
C MET A 1 -47.69 15.62 -11.63
N LYS A 2 -47.97 16.43 -12.67
CA LYS A 2 -47.29 16.33 -13.97
C LYS A 2 -45.77 16.63 -13.97
N LYS A 3 -45.25 17.38 -12.99
CA LYS A 3 -43.80 17.68 -12.87
C LYS A 3 -42.97 16.56 -12.20
N PHE A 4 -43.61 15.62 -11.53
CA PHE A 4 -42.92 14.52 -10.84
C PHE A 4 -42.64 13.32 -11.76
N LEU A 5 -43.47 13.10 -12.79
CA LEU A 5 -43.25 12.05 -13.78
C LEU A 5 -42.09 12.33 -14.75
N VAL A 6 -41.73 13.61 -14.98
CA VAL A 6 -40.66 13.97 -15.91
C VAL A 6 -39.28 13.65 -15.33
N PHE A 7 -39.09 13.77 -14.01
CA PHE A 7 -37.83 13.40 -13.36
C PHE A 7 -37.58 11.89 -13.35
N LEU A 8 -38.63 11.07 -13.20
CA LEU A 8 -38.49 9.61 -13.22
C LEU A 8 -38.15 9.07 -14.63
N ALA A 9 -38.66 9.72 -15.68
CA ALA A 9 -38.36 9.34 -17.07
C ALA A 9 -36.92 9.70 -17.51
N ILE A 10 -36.35 10.79 -16.99
CA ILE A 10 -34.95 11.17 -17.25
C ILE A 10 -34.00 10.23 -16.49
N PHE A 11 -34.36 9.80 -15.28
CA PHE A 11 -33.56 8.83 -14.52
C PHE A 11 -33.60 7.42 -15.14
N LEU A 12 -34.71 7.02 -15.77
CA LEU A 12 -34.84 5.74 -16.48
C LEU A 12 -34.25 5.72 -17.89
N LEU A 13 -34.06 6.88 -18.53
CA LEU A 13 -33.33 6.94 -19.82
C LEU A 13 -31.81 7.03 -19.64
N ALA A 14 -31.31 7.50 -18.49
CA ALA A 14 -29.88 7.50 -18.17
C ALA A 14 -29.36 6.12 -17.75
N THR A 15 -30.24 5.20 -17.33
CA THR A 15 -29.85 3.84 -16.93
C THR A 15 -29.90 2.82 -18.08
N SER A 16 -30.51 3.15 -19.22
CA SER A 16 -30.61 2.21 -20.36
C SER A 16 -29.53 2.40 -21.43
N THR A 17 -28.80 3.51 -21.45
CA THR A 17 -27.65 3.71 -22.35
C THR A 17 -26.30 3.31 -21.74
N ALA A 18 -26.26 3.01 -20.43
CA ALA A 18 -25.08 2.46 -19.76
C ALA A 18 -25.00 0.92 -19.83
N LEU A 19 -26.03 0.26 -20.36
CA LEU A 19 -26.13 -1.21 -20.38
C LEU A 19 -26.00 -1.80 -21.79
N GLN A 20 -25.14 -1.24 -22.65
CA GLN A 20 -24.75 -1.94 -23.88
C GLN A 20 -23.39 -1.50 -24.44
N ALA A 21 -22.43 -1.20 -23.56
CA ALA A 21 -21.05 -1.47 -23.92
C ALA A 21 -20.86 -2.98 -23.78
N ALA A 22 -21.01 -3.71 -24.89
CA ALA A 22 -20.52 -5.07 -24.98
C ALA A 22 -19.11 -5.09 -24.38
N LYS A 23 -18.88 -5.97 -23.40
CA LYS A 23 -17.54 -6.33 -22.93
C LYS A 23 -16.79 -6.86 -24.16
N SER A 24 -16.21 -5.98 -24.98
CA SER A 24 -15.05 -6.33 -25.76
C SER A 24 -14.05 -6.79 -24.72
N LEU A 25 -13.66 -8.07 -24.79
CA LEU A 25 -12.52 -8.56 -24.04
C LEU A 25 -11.41 -7.51 -24.19
N PRO A 26 -10.78 -7.06 -23.09
CA PRO A 26 -9.73 -6.07 -23.19
C PRO A 26 -8.69 -6.56 -24.22
N PRO A 27 -8.14 -5.67 -25.05
CA PRO A 27 -7.03 -6.02 -25.93
C PRO A 27 -6.00 -6.75 -25.07
N GLU A 28 -5.49 -7.89 -25.57
CA GLU A 28 -4.56 -8.81 -24.90
C GLU A 28 -3.97 -8.20 -23.63
N VAL A 29 -4.32 -8.78 -22.47
CA VAL A 29 -3.56 -8.50 -21.24
C VAL A 29 -2.13 -8.92 -21.53
N THR A 30 -1.32 -7.99 -22.02
CA THR A 30 0.13 -8.03 -21.96
C THR A 30 0.42 -8.06 -20.48
N ARG A 31 0.45 -9.27 -19.90
CA ARG A 31 0.86 -9.48 -18.52
C ARG A 31 2.17 -8.72 -18.35
N LYS A 32 2.26 -7.86 -17.33
CA LYS A 32 3.49 -7.08 -17.06
C LYS A 32 4.68 -7.98 -16.73
N ALA A 33 4.42 -9.26 -16.45
CA ALA A 33 5.39 -10.33 -16.53
C ALA A 33 5.05 -11.28 -17.68
N ASP A 34 6.00 -11.50 -18.59
CA ASP A 34 5.92 -12.55 -19.61
C ASP A 34 5.74 -13.95 -18.99
N ARG A 35 6.23 -14.13 -17.76
CA ARG A 35 6.10 -15.34 -16.97
C ARG A 35 6.11 -15.04 -15.46
N ILE A 36 5.25 -15.72 -14.70
CA ILE A 36 5.38 -15.80 -13.24
C ILE A 36 6.53 -16.77 -12.95
N HIS A 37 7.64 -16.27 -12.41
CA HIS A 37 8.73 -17.12 -11.93
C HIS A 37 8.33 -17.72 -10.59
N LEU A 38 7.99 -19.01 -10.60
CA LEU A 38 7.72 -19.75 -9.38
C LEU A 38 9.00 -19.91 -8.57
N PRO A 39 8.88 -20.11 -7.26
CA PRO A 39 10.00 -20.60 -6.48
C PRO A 39 10.48 -21.93 -7.10
N GLY A 40 11.61 -21.90 -7.82
CA GLY A 40 12.25 -23.06 -8.45
C GLY A 40 12.39 -22.90 -9.95
N ASP A 41 11.65 -21.97 -10.52
CA ASP A 41 11.82 -21.61 -11.91
C ASP A 41 13.23 -21.03 -12.11
N PRO A 42 13.92 -21.44 -13.18
CA PRO A 42 15.14 -20.76 -13.58
C PRO A 42 14.79 -19.29 -13.86
N ILE A 43 15.26 -18.42 -12.99
CA ILE A 43 15.19 -16.98 -13.24
C ILE A 43 16.28 -16.73 -14.28
N ASN A 44 15.88 -16.26 -15.45
CA ASN A 44 16.79 -15.94 -16.53
C ASN A 44 17.51 -14.63 -16.20
N GLN A 45 18.27 -14.61 -15.10
CA GLN A 45 19.16 -13.50 -14.80
C GLN A 45 20.30 -13.55 -15.81
N SER A 46 20.51 -12.44 -16.51
CA SER A 46 21.70 -12.20 -17.32
C SER A 46 22.94 -12.43 -16.46
N GLY A 47 23.52 -13.63 -16.54
CA GLY A 47 24.64 -14.06 -15.71
C GLY A 47 24.39 -15.45 -15.16
N TYR A 48 24.98 -16.45 -15.82
CA TYR A 48 25.03 -17.85 -15.42
C TYR A 48 25.35 -17.99 -13.92
N VAL A 49 24.37 -18.35 -13.09
CA VAL A 49 24.63 -18.90 -11.75
C VAL A 49 24.72 -20.40 -11.94
N GLU A 50 25.91 -20.98 -11.75
CA GLU A 50 26.02 -22.44 -11.80
C GLU A 50 25.04 -23.03 -10.78
N PRO A 51 24.27 -24.06 -11.15
CA PRO A 51 23.42 -24.76 -10.20
C PRO A 51 24.32 -25.27 -9.08
N GLY A 52 24.17 -24.71 -7.89
CA GLY A 52 24.78 -25.28 -6.69
C GLY A 52 24.33 -26.74 -6.56
N PRO A 53 25.13 -27.59 -5.88
CA PRO A 53 24.77 -28.98 -5.68
C PRO A 53 23.35 -29.09 -5.14
N VAL A 54 22.55 -29.94 -5.77
CA VAL A 54 21.17 -30.25 -5.35
C VAL A 54 21.22 -30.67 -3.88
N ARG A 55 20.86 -29.75 -2.98
CA ARG A 55 20.67 -30.07 -1.57
C ARG A 55 19.33 -30.80 -1.47
N ASP A 56 19.34 -31.94 -0.78
CA ASP A 56 18.14 -32.61 -0.25
C ASP A 56 17.50 -31.76 0.88
N ASP A 57 17.32 -30.45 0.65
CA ASP A 57 16.46 -29.64 1.49
C ASP A 57 15.01 -30.13 1.28
N PRO A 58 14.17 -30.11 2.33
CA PRO A 58 12.79 -30.58 2.25
C PRO A 58 12.14 -29.95 1.02
N ARG A 59 11.61 -30.82 0.15
CA ARG A 59 11.15 -30.42 -1.18
C ARG A 59 10.24 -29.22 -1.02
N ARG A 60 10.56 -28.20 -1.79
CA ARG A 60 9.79 -27.01 -2.10
C ARG A 60 8.37 -27.31 -2.65
N ASP A 61 7.88 -28.54 -2.56
CA ASP A 61 6.67 -29.07 -3.18
C ASP A 61 5.53 -29.33 -2.17
N ASP A 62 5.77 -29.19 -0.87
CA ASP A 62 4.71 -29.24 0.15
C ASP A 62 4.00 -27.87 0.29
N TRP A 63 3.52 -27.32 -0.83
CA TRP A 63 2.69 -26.11 -0.80
C TRP A 63 1.35 -26.43 -0.13
N ILE A 64 1.11 -25.82 1.02
CA ILE A 64 -0.19 -25.89 1.70
C ILE A 64 -1.07 -24.76 1.15
N GLY A 65 -2.19 -25.12 0.51
CA GLY A 65 -3.24 -24.18 0.07
C GLY A 65 -3.29 -23.90 -1.43
N ASP A 66 -4.27 -23.09 -1.82
CA ASP A 66 -4.51 -22.69 -3.21
C ASP A 66 -3.66 -21.47 -3.61
N ARG A 67 -3.43 -21.32 -4.91
CA ARG A 67 -2.70 -20.19 -5.50
C ARG A 67 -3.66 -19.29 -6.26
N ALA A 68 -3.54 -17.98 -6.08
CA ALA A 68 -4.34 -17.00 -6.80
C ALA A 68 -3.47 -15.85 -7.33
N LEU A 69 -3.80 -15.38 -8.54
CA LEU A 69 -3.25 -14.13 -9.09
C LEU A 69 -4.11 -12.96 -8.57
N VAL A 70 -3.49 -12.03 -7.86
CA VAL A 70 -4.16 -10.89 -7.22
C VAL A 70 -4.02 -9.61 -8.04
N GLY A 71 -2.96 -9.53 -8.85
CA GLY A 71 -2.61 -8.41 -9.70
C GLY A 71 -1.20 -8.58 -10.26
N ASP A 72 -0.72 -7.58 -11.01
CA ASP A 72 0.64 -7.54 -11.54
C ASP A 72 1.33 -6.18 -11.29
N THR A 73 2.63 -6.15 -11.56
CA THR A 73 3.45 -4.94 -11.43
C THR A 73 4.72 -5.04 -12.26
N TRP A 74 5.22 -3.90 -12.75
CA TRP A 74 6.56 -3.77 -13.32
C TRP A 74 7.66 -3.58 -12.28
N TYR A 75 7.31 -3.45 -11.00
CA TYR A 75 8.26 -3.18 -9.91
C TYR A 75 8.61 -4.46 -9.14
N ASP A 76 9.88 -4.87 -9.26
CA ASP A 76 10.50 -5.96 -8.53
C ASP A 76 10.73 -5.65 -7.04
N TYR A 77 10.77 -4.36 -6.67
CA TYR A 77 10.79 -3.90 -5.28
C TYR A 77 9.51 -3.15 -4.91
N GLN A 78 9.00 -3.41 -3.71
CA GLN A 78 7.74 -2.84 -3.20
C GLN A 78 7.95 -1.84 -2.05
N SER A 79 9.20 -1.64 -1.61
CA SER A 79 9.60 -0.64 -0.62
C SER A 79 11.04 -0.21 -0.86
N ASN A 80 11.39 1.03 -0.51
CA ASN A 80 12.74 1.57 -0.61
C ASN A 80 13.57 1.29 0.68
N GLY A 81 13.36 0.13 1.28
CA GLY A 81 13.90 -0.28 2.57
C GLY A 81 13.10 -1.44 3.15
N SER A 82 12.69 -1.29 4.40
CA SER A 82 11.84 -2.28 5.06
C SER A 82 10.44 -2.30 4.37
N VAL A 83 10.02 -3.41 3.75
CA VAL A 83 8.62 -3.66 3.25
C VAL A 83 7.56 -3.82 4.35
N GLY A 84 6.62 -2.88 4.48
CA GLY A 84 5.56 -2.96 5.50
C GLY A 84 4.61 -4.14 5.30
N ARG A 85 3.53 -4.21 6.09
CA ARG A 85 2.48 -5.20 5.88
C ARG A 85 1.82 -4.94 4.52
N MET A 86 1.79 -5.93 3.63
CA MET A 86 1.15 -5.82 2.29
C MET A 86 -0.15 -6.62 2.19
N ILE A 87 -0.38 -7.50 3.17
CA ILE A 87 -1.53 -8.40 3.25
C ILE A 87 -2.10 -8.28 4.66
N ALA A 88 -3.40 -8.11 4.78
CA ALA A 88 -4.13 -8.15 6.04
C ALA A 88 -5.34 -9.08 5.89
N MET A 89 -5.81 -9.62 7.00
CA MET A 89 -6.97 -10.51 7.05
C MET A 89 -7.96 -9.97 8.07
N ASP A 90 -9.22 -9.85 7.67
CA ASP A 90 -10.32 -9.46 8.57
C ASP A 90 -10.82 -10.68 9.39
N GLN A 91 -11.73 -10.44 10.34
CA GLN A 91 -12.28 -11.49 11.21
C GLN A 91 -13.15 -12.53 10.47
N ASP A 92 -13.63 -12.21 9.28
CA ASP A 92 -14.45 -13.07 8.43
C ASP A 92 -13.60 -13.82 7.39
N ALA A 93 -12.29 -13.84 7.59
CA ALA A 93 -11.28 -14.41 6.69
C ALA A 93 -11.24 -13.75 5.30
N GLY A 94 -11.70 -12.51 5.19
CA GLY A 94 -11.48 -11.67 4.01
C GLY A 94 -10.03 -11.21 3.93
N ILE A 95 -9.44 -11.29 2.73
CA ILE A 95 -8.03 -11.00 2.48
C ILE A 95 -7.92 -9.66 1.76
N HIS A 96 -7.23 -8.71 2.39
CA HIS A 96 -6.91 -7.41 1.84
C HIS A 96 -5.46 -7.39 1.39
N ILE A 97 -5.19 -6.96 0.16
CA ILE A 97 -3.84 -6.91 -0.39
C ILE A 97 -3.60 -5.55 -1.02
N THR A 98 -2.43 -4.96 -0.78
CA THR A 98 -1.97 -3.76 -1.47
C THR A 98 -0.61 -3.98 -2.10
N TRP A 99 -0.34 -3.32 -3.23
CA TRP A 99 0.96 -3.32 -3.90
C TRP A 99 1.16 -2.04 -4.70
N MET A 100 2.39 -1.77 -5.10
CA MET A 100 2.74 -0.70 -6.03
C MET A 100 2.78 -1.27 -7.44
N ASP A 101 2.09 -0.60 -8.36
CA ASP A 101 2.00 -0.96 -9.76
C ASP A 101 2.44 0.19 -10.66
N GLY A 102 3.16 -0.14 -11.74
CA GLY A 102 3.58 0.80 -12.78
C GLY A 102 2.65 0.74 -13.98
N TYR A 103 2.26 1.89 -14.50
CA TYR A 103 1.57 1.99 -15.78
C TYR A 103 2.55 2.33 -16.89
N GLY A 104 2.53 1.53 -17.95
CA GLY A 104 3.32 1.74 -19.16
C GLY A 104 4.62 0.95 -19.21
N SER A 105 5.30 1.06 -20.35
CA SER A 105 6.57 0.37 -20.63
C SER A 105 7.81 1.10 -20.12
N ASP A 106 7.64 2.30 -19.56
CA ASP A 106 8.73 3.08 -18.95
C ASP A 106 8.83 2.73 -17.46
N MET A 107 9.64 1.71 -17.18
CA MET A 107 9.87 1.17 -15.83
C MET A 107 10.52 2.17 -14.85
N GLY A 108 10.92 3.36 -15.33
CA GLY A 108 11.84 4.24 -14.63
C GLY A 108 11.25 5.19 -13.59
N ALA A 109 10.12 5.89 -13.83
CA ALA A 109 9.82 7.02 -12.92
C ALA A 109 8.44 7.69 -12.94
N SER A 110 7.60 7.62 -13.98
CA SER A 110 6.57 8.66 -14.15
C SER A 110 5.19 8.28 -13.63
N GLN A 111 4.64 7.12 -14.03
CA GLN A 111 3.28 6.74 -13.70
C GLN A 111 3.23 5.41 -12.95
N ARG A 112 3.11 5.50 -11.63
CA ARG A 112 2.88 4.35 -10.75
C ARG A 112 1.88 4.73 -9.68
N HIS A 113 1.17 3.73 -9.18
CA HIS A 113 0.10 3.88 -8.21
C HIS A 113 0.15 2.79 -7.16
N MET A 114 -0.43 3.09 -6.00
CA MET A 114 -0.83 2.06 -5.06
C MET A 114 -2.10 1.38 -5.56
N LYS A 115 -2.08 0.06 -5.55
CA LYS A 115 -3.18 -0.83 -5.88
C LYS A 115 -3.70 -1.51 -4.64
N TYR A 116 -4.96 -1.91 -4.70
CA TYR A 116 -5.64 -2.64 -3.66
C TYR A 116 -6.55 -3.72 -4.24
N ASN A 117 -6.66 -4.85 -3.56
CA ASN A 117 -7.64 -5.87 -3.88
C ASN A 117 -8.19 -6.51 -2.60
N TYR A 118 -9.39 -7.05 -2.71
CA TYR A 118 -10.09 -7.71 -1.62
C TYR A 118 -10.66 -9.03 -2.11
N LEU A 119 -10.51 -10.07 -1.29
CA LEU A 119 -11.13 -11.37 -1.49
C LEU A 119 -11.96 -11.68 -0.25
N ARG A 120 -13.28 -11.73 -0.40
CA ARG A 120 -14.15 -12.28 0.65
C ARG A 120 -14.05 -13.80 0.65
N ALA A 121 -14.12 -14.41 1.83
CA ALA A 121 -14.09 -15.87 1.94
C ALA A 121 -15.20 -16.52 1.08
N GLY A 122 -14.79 -17.32 0.09
CA GLY A 122 -15.68 -18.03 -0.83
C GLY A 122 -16.06 -17.27 -2.12
N ASP A 123 -15.59 -16.03 -2.29
CA ASP A 123 -15.85 -15.22 -3.48
C ASP A 123 -14.63 -15.16 -4.42
N ASP A 124 -14.73 -14.39 -5.50
CA ASP A 124 -13.61 -13.99 -6.36
C ASP A 124 -12.98 -12.68 -5.87
N TRP A 125 -11.77 -12.35 -6.35
CA TRP A 125 -11.15 -11.05 -6.13
C TRP A 125 -12.04 -9.91 -6.64
N LEU A 126 -12.08 -8.79 -5.91
CA LEU A 126 -12.82 -7.57 -6.27
C LEU A 126 -12.58 -7.17 -7.73
N ASN A 127 -11.31 -7.15 -8.16
CA ASN A 127 -10.92 -6.87 -9.53
C ASN A 127 -9.66 -7.67 -9.90
N MET A 128 -9.56 -8.17 -11.13
CA MET A 128 -8.39 -8.94 -11.59
C MET A 128 -7.07 -8.15 -11.57
N ASP A 129 -7.12 -6.83 -11.72
CA ASP A 129 -5.92 -5.94 -11.71
C ASP A 129 -5.87 -5.05 -10.45
N GLY A 130 -6.77 -5.28 -9.49
CA GLY A 130 -6.96 -4.40 -8.35
C GLY A 130 -7.44 -2.99 -8.69
N GLU A 131 -7.88 -2.28 -7.66
CA GLU A 131 -8.31 -0.90 -7.71
C GLU A 131 -7.18 0.06 -7.37
N VAL A 132 -7.21 1.26 -7.96
CA VAL A 132 -6.25 2.33 -7.67
C VAL A 132 -6.63 2.99 -6.35
N VAL A 133 -5.70 3.00 -5.39
CA VAL A 133 -5.89 3.61 -4.07
C VAL A 133 -5.75 5.13 -4.15
N ASP A 134 -4.83 5.61 -4.97
CA ASP A 134 -4.37 7.00 -4.93
C ASP A 134 -4.88 7.87 -6.09
N GLY A 135 -5.03 9.18 -5.85
CA GLY A 135 -5.49 10.13 -6.86
C GLY A 135 -4.37 10.93 -7.56
N GLY A 136 -3.11 10.54 -7.38
CA GLY A 136 -1.95 11.34 -7.77
C GLY A 136 -1.05 10.65 -8.79
N LEU A 137 0.22 11.00 -8.78
CA LEU A 137 1.25 10.33 -9.57
C LEU A 137 2.36 9.83 -8.67
N ARG A 138 3.02 8.75 -9.09
CA ARG A 138 4.16 8.18 -8.37
C ARG A 138 3.77 7.61 -6.99
N GLY A 139 2.53 7.16 -6.84
CA GLY A 139 2.05 6.40 -5.69
C GLY A 139 2.89 5.15 -5.48
N GLY A 140 3.30 4.85 -4.24
CA GLY A 140 4.12 3.68 -4.00
C GLY A 140 4.62 3.50 -2.57
N TYR A 141 5.45 2.47 -2.41
CA TYR A 141 6.15 2.12 -1.17
C TYR A 141 5.23 2.08 0.06
N GLY A 142 4.02 1.54 -0.15
CA GLY A 142 2.98 1.56 0.86
C GLY A 142 2.96 0.35 1.77
N CYS A 143 1.98 0.35 2.66
CA CYS A 143 1.57 -0.79 3.48
C CYS A 143 0.09 -0.67 3.82
N ILE A 144 -0.49 -1.75 4.34
CA ILE A 144 -1.89 -1.85 4.73
C ILE A 144 -2.05 -2.21 6.21
N ASP A 145 -3.07 -1.65 6.82
CA ASP A 145 -3.69 -2.16 8.04
C ASP A 145 -5.22 -2.12 7.89
N LEU A 146 -5.94 -2.61 8.89
CA LEU A 146 -7.41 -2.57 8.90
C LEU A 146 -7.92 -1.58 9.94
N THR A 147 -9.08 -0.99 9.68
CA THR A 147 -9.80 -0.21 10.69
C THR A 147 -10.40 -1.13 11.75
N THR A 148 -10.71 -0.58 12.93
CA THR A 148 -11.25 -1.33 14.07
C THR A 148 -12.76 -1.17 14.26
N ASP A 149 -13.46 -0.72 13.22
CA ASP A 149 -14.91 -0.72 13.16
C ASP A 149 -15.47 -2.16 13.01
N GLU A 150 -16.78 -2.32 13.21
CA GLU A 150 -17.46 -3.63 13.12
C GLU A 150 -17.26 -4.30 11.75
N THR A 151 -17.04 -3.48 10.72
CA THR A 151 -16.79 -3.88 9.34
C THR A 151 -15.42 -3.32 8.92
N PRO A 152 -14.30 -4.05 9.16
CA PRO A 152 -12.96 -3.52 8.94
C PRO A 152 -12.70 -3.15 7.49
N ARG A 153 -12.37 -1.89 7.28
CA ARG A 153 -12.01 -1.31 5.99
C ARG A 153 -10.49 -1.31 5.84
N ALA A 154 -10.03 -1.40 4.60
CA ALA A 154 -8.61 -1.27 4.31
C ALA A 154 -8.13 0.16 4.59
N MET A 155 -7.00 0.27 5.30
CA MET A 155 -6.28 1.51 5.52
C MET A 155 -4.88 1.38 4.90
N VAL A 156 -4.63 2.12 3.83
CA VAL A 156 -3.39 2.06 3.05
C VAL A 156 -2.56 3.31 3.32
N PHE A 157 -1.32 3.11 3.76
CA PHE A 157 -0.34 4.17 3.95
C PHE A 157 0.65 4.13 2.80
N TYR A 158 0.93 5.27 2.18
CA TYR A 158 1.80 5.32 1.00
C TYR A 158 2.34 6.73 0.76
N HIS A 159 3.34 6.91 -0.10
CA HIS A 159 3.66 8.25 -0.59
C HIS A 159 3.06 8.47 -1.98
N ASN A 160 2.78 9.73 -2.32
CA ASN A 160 2.24 10.14 -3.61
C ASN A 160 2.80 11.51 -4.02
N THR A 161 2.69 11.87 -5.29
CA THR A 161 2.97 13.22 -5.80
C THR A 161 1.66 13.88 -6.20
N LEU A 162 1.35 15.00 -5.56
CA LEU A 162 0.19 15.85 -5.86
C LEU A 162 0.71 17.23 -6.22
N ASP A 163 0.37 17.72 -7.42
CA ASP A 163 0.80 19.02 -7.94
C ASP A 163 2.33 19.22 -7.90
N GLY A 164 3.08 18.15 -8.18
CA GLY A 164 4.55 18.17 -8.16
C GLY A 164 5.17 18.10 -6.76
N ILE A 165 4.36 18.06 -5.71
CA ILE A 165 4.81 17.95 -4.31
C ILE A 165 4.64 16.52 -3.83
N VAL A 166 5.69 15.98 -3.21
CA VAL A 166 5.63 14.63 -2.65
C VAL A 166 5.04 14.66 -1.24
N TRP A 167 4.05 13.81 -1.01
CA TRP A 167 3.28 13.68 0.22
C TRP A 167 3.32 12.25 0.73
N SER A 168 3.32 12.09 2.04
CA SER A 168 2.86 10.85 2.66
C SER A 168 1.34 10.92 2.84
N MET A 169 0.67 9.80 2.61
CA MET A 169 -0.78 9.69 2.50
C MET A 169 -1.28 8.57 3.39
N CYS A 170 -2.53 8.72 3.83
CA CYS A 170 -3.34 7.66 4.42
C CYS A 170 -4.67 7.61 3.66
N GLY A 171 -4.97 6.48 3.03
CA GLY A 171 -6.24 6.21 2.38
C GLY A 171 -7.03 5.20 3.20
N VAL A 172 -8.32 5.45 3.43
CA VAL A 172 -9.23 4.48 4.06
C VAL A 172 -10.34 4.14 3.06
N ASP A 173 -10.57 2.85 2.82
CA ASP A 173 -11.64 2.37 1.95
C ASP A 173 -13.00 2.88 2.45
N TRP A 174 -13.91 3.20 1.54
CA TRP A 174 -15.20 3.77 1.88
C TRP A 174 -16.05 2.77 2.68
N ASP A 175 -16.02 1.51 2.25
CA ASP A 175 -16.68 0.37 2.86
C ASP A 175 -15.84 -0.88 2.63
N LEU A 176 -16.19 -2.00 3.26
CA LEU A 176 -15.44 -3.25 3.16
C LEU A 176 -15.31 -3.71 1.70
N GLY A 177 -14.08 -3.68 1.19
CA GLY A 177 -13.76 -4.27 -0.10
C GLY A 177 -14.36 -3.53 -1.30
N VAL A 178 -14.67 -2.23 -1.17
CA VAL A 178 -15.16 -1.43 -2.30
C VAL A 178 -14.01 -0.98 -3.19
N GLY A 179 -12.83 -0.74 -2.61
CA GLY A 179 -11.67 -0.22 -3.35
C GLY A 179 -11.79 1.26 -3.70
N ALA A 180 -12.58 2.03 -2.96
CA ALA A 180 -12.76 3.47 -3.16
C ALA A 180 -12.29 4.22 -1.91
N PHE A 181 -11.22 5.00 -2.01
CA PHE A 181 -10.50 5.49 -0.83
C PHE A 181 -10.72 6.97 -0.54
N ASN A 182 -10.99 7.27 0.74
CA ASN A 182 -10.86 8.60 1.32
C ASN A 182 -9.39 8.86 1.65
N ASN A 183 -8.72 9.61 0.78
CA ASN A 183 -7.29 9.89 0.88
C ASN A 183 -7.01 11.22 1.56
N VAL A 184 -6.13 11.22 2.57
CA VAL A 184 -5.66 12.44 3.22
C VAL A 184 -4.14 12.49 3.27
N GLN A 185 -3.63 13.72 3.23
CA GLN A 185 -2.21 14.00 3.48
C GLN A 185 -1.93 13.83 4.97
N VAL A 186 -0.86 13.11 5.30
CA VAL A 186 -0.42 12.97 6.69
C VAL A 186 0.45 14.19 7.10
N PRO A 187 0.64 14.43 8.41
CA PRO A 187 1.35 15.61 8.88
C PRO A 187 2.80 15.66 8.41
N ARG A 188 3.27 16.85 8.00
CA ARG A 188 4.66 17.09 7.58
C ARG A 188 5.27 18.22 8.40
N TYR A 189 6.59 18.37 8.31
CA TYR A 189 7.23 19.58 8.83
C TYR A 189 6.98 20.74 7.85
N PRO A 190 6.91 22.00 8.34
CA PRO A 190 6.75 23.17 7.48
C PRO A 190 7.85 23.29 6.42
N ASP A 191 9.07 22.94 6.79
CA ASP A 191 10.31 23.08 6.03
C ASP A 191 10.75 21.79 5.31
N SER A 192 10.14 20.65 5.63
CA SER A 192 10.61 19.36 5.12
C SER A 192 9.48 18.35 4.88
N PRO A 193 9.40 17.74 3.68
CA PRO A 193 8.44 16.69 3.43
C PRO A 193 8.83 15.42 4.19
N VAL A 194 7.83 14.56 4.39
CA VAL A 194 8.00 13.26 5.01
C VAL A 194 7.56 12.17 4.04
N LEU A 195 8.24 11.02 4.08
CA LEU A 195 8.12 9.97 3.08
C LEU A 195 8.10 8.57 3.67
N TRP A 196 7.63 7.64 2.84
CA TRP A 196 7.63 6.19 3.10
C TRP A 196 6.85 5.80 4.36
N PRO A 197 5.59 6.25 4.51
CA PRO A 197 4.85 6.03 5.73
C PRO A 197 4.57 4.54 5.96
N GLN A 198 4.74 4.14 7.21
CA GLN A 198 4.20 2.88 7.71
C GLN A 198 3.26 3.20 8.83
N GLY A 199 2.06 2.64 8.81
CA GLY A 199 1.07 2.90 9.82
C GLY A 199 0.34 1.67 10.28
N VAL A 200 -0.31 1.82 11.43
CA VAL A 200 -1.19 0.82 12.06
C VAL A 200 -2.35 1.52 12.75
N MET A 201 -3.44 0.78 12.98
CA MET A 201 -4.51 1.17 13.90
C MET A 201 -4.36 0.40 15.22
N SER A 202 -4.60 1.07 16.33
CA SER A 202 -4.76 0.44 17.64
C SER A 202 -6.21 -0.01 17.87
N PRO A 203 -6.48 -0.94 18.81
CA PRO A 203 -7.83 -1.41 19.10
C PRO A 203 -8.85 -0.32 19.44
N GLU A 204 -8.42 0.79 20.04
CA GLU A 204 -9.30 1.91 20.38
C GLU A 204 -9.42 2.96 19.26
N GLY A 205 -8.99 2.62 18.04
CA GLY A 205 -9.25 3.40 16.81
C GLY A 205 -8.26 4.52 16.54
N ARG A 206 -7.10 4.53 17.21
CA ARG A 206 -6.04 5.50 16.93
C ARG A 206 -5.18 5.05 15.77
N ILE A 207 -4.92 5.97 14.85
CA ILE A 207 -3.98 5.75 13.74
C ILE A 207 -2.58 6.17 14.21
N HIS A 208 -1.61 5.29 14.07
CA HIS A 208 -0.21 5.53 14.39
C HIS A 208 0.60 5.44 13.11
N ILE A 209 1.46 6.42 12.82
CA ILE A 209 2.29 6.42 11.61
C ILE A 209 3.73 6.76 11.96
N ALA A 210 4.66 5.99 11.39
CA ALA A 210 6.08 6.25 11.37
C ALA A 210 6.53 6.56 9.92
N TYR A 211 7.35 7.59 9.73
CA TYR A 211 7.90 7.97 8.42
C TYR A 211 9.22 8.72 8.54
N ASN A 212 9.92 8.90 7.41
CA ASN A 212 11.19 9.60 7.36
C ASN A 212 11.05 11.04 6.87
N ARG A 213 11.71 11.98 7.54
CA ARG A 213 11.93 13.35 7.05
C ARG A 213 12.93 13.33 5.89
N LEU A 214 12.58 13.94 4.76
CA LEU A 214 13.38 13.83 3.53
C LEU A 214 14.68 14.63 3.56
N GLU A 215 14.72 15.79 4.21
CA GLU A 215 15.86 16.73 4.15
C GLU A 215 17.20 16.06 4.49
N ASN A 216 17.20 15.05 5.35
CA ASN A 216 18.35 14.21 5.62
C ASN A 216 18.08 12.71 5.43
N GLY A 217 16.83 12.29 5.18
CA GLY A 217 16.43 10.88 5.07
C GLY A 217 16.70 10.06 6.34
N ARG A 218 16.95 10.76 7.47
CA ARG A 218 17.53 10.18 8.69
C ARG A 218 16.69 10.43 9.91
N MET A 219 15.83 11.45 9.93
CA MET A 219 14.94 11.61 11.08
C MET A 219 13.71 10.72 10.91
N LEU A 220 13.60 9.72 11.79
CA LEU A 220 12.37 9.00 12.02
C LEU A 220 11.41 9.94 12.74
N SER A 221 10.22 10.06 12.18
CA SER A 221 9.14 10.91 12.66
C SER A 221 7.90 10.07 12.93
N TYR A 222 7.08 10.58 13.83
CA TYR A 222 5.88 9.91 14.30
C TYR A 222 4.69 10.87 14.31
N ALA A 223 3.53 10.38 13.87
CA ALA A 223 2.27 11.11 14.00
C ALA A 223 1.14 10.20 14.45
N GLN A 224 0.10 10.86 14.99
CA GLN A 224 -1.14 10.23 15.38
C GLN A 224 -2.31 10.85 14.64
N GLY A 225 -3.30 10.02 14.35
CA GLY A 225 -4.59 10.41 13.82
C GLY A 225 -5.71 9.57 14.41
N ALA A 226 -6.90 9.78 13.88
CA ALA A 226 -8.10 8.99 14.15
C ALA A 226 -8.98 9.03 12.90
N LEU A 227 -10.09 8.29 12.91
CA LEU A 227 -11.15 8.50 11.95
C LEU A 227 -12.11 9.58 12.46
N ASP A 228 -12.59 10.44 11.56
CA ASP A 228 -13.69 11.34 11.86
C ASP A 228 -15.05 10.60 11.83
N ARG A 229 -16.15 11.33 12.03
CA ARG A 229 -17.49 10.76 12.01
C ARG A 229 -17.91 10.21 10.64
N GLY A 230 -17.28 10.67 9.55
CA GLY A 230 -17.50 10.18 8.20
C GLY A 230 -16.63 8.98 7.84
N GLY A 231 -15.78 8.51 8.76
CA GLY A 231 -14.85 7.42 8.53
C GLY A 231 -13.62 7.82 7.73
N ALA A 232 -13.37 9.13 7.54
CA ALA A 232 -12.17 9.64 6.89
C ALA A 232 -11.04 9.82 7.92
N PRO A 233 -9.78 9.51 7.57
CA PRO A 233 -8.66 9.75 8.46
C PRO A 233 -8.42 11.24 8.70
N VAL A 234 -8.14 11.62 9.94
CA VAL A 234 -7.79 12.98 10.35
C VAL A 234 -6.56 12.96 11.23
N PHE A 235 -5.67 13.93 11.05
CA PHE A 235 -4.39 14.03 11.75
C PHE A 235 -4.19 15.41 12.37
N GLY A 236 -3.29 15.49 13.36
CA GLY A 236 -2.79 16.77 13.87
C GLY A 236 -1.91 17.51 12.85
N GLU A 237 -1.39 18.68 13.21
CA GLU A 237 -0.65 19.51 12.25
C GLU A 237 0.79 19.05 12.03
N ASN A 238 1.48 18.64 13.10
CA ASN A 238 2.93 18.42 13.06
C ASN A 238 3.31 17.02 13.56
N PRO A 239 4.24 16.34 12.86
CA PRO A 239 4.85 15.12 13.38
C PRO A 239 5.82 15.41 14.53
N THR A 240 6.00 14.41 15.39
CA THR A 240 6.99 14.39 16.46
C THR A 240 8.28 13.73 15.96
N PRO A 241 9.46 14.36 16.08
CA PRO A 241 10.73 13.69 15.81
C PRO A 241 10.98 12.60 16.85
N VAL A 242 11.43 11.42 16.42
CA VAL A 242 11.68 10.26 17.29
C VAL A 242 13.18 10.05 17.49
N ALA A 243 13.90 9.75 16.40
CA ALA A 243 15.31 9.40 16.45
C ALA A 243 15.95 9.44 15.06
N ASP A 244 17.27 9.47 15.03
CA ASP A 244 18.00 9.19 13.79
C ASP A 244 17.87 7.71 13.40
N THR A 245 17.69 7.47 12.10
CA THR A 245 17.59 6.18 11.46
C THR A 245 18.46 6.12 10.21
N HIS A 246 18.90 4.92 9.87
CA HIS A 246 19.49 4.62 8.57
C HIS A 246 18.36 4.24 7.60
N LEU A 247 18.15 5.04 6.55
CA LEU A 247 17.36 4.74 5.34
C LEU A 247 16.17 3.76 5.51
N ASN A 248 14.98 4.26 5.84
CA ASN A 248 13.70 3.52 5.74
C ASN A 248 13.68 2.13 6.41
N THR A 249 14.49 1.94 7.45
CA THR A 249 14.63 0.65 8.12
C THR A 249 13.57 0.40 9.18
N TYR A 250 12.68 1.36 9.42
CA TYR A 250 11.71 1.27 10.50
C TYR A 250 10.54 0.35 10.20
N ARG A 251 9.92 -0.09 11.29
CA ARG A 251 8.66 -0.82 11.36
C ARG A 251 7.81 -0.27 12.47
N ILE A 252 6.50 -0.34 12.29
CA ILE A 252 5.53 -0.09 13.34
C ILE A 252 4.57 -1.26 13.44
N ALA A 253 4.25 -1.66 14.68
CA ALA A 253 3.26 -2.68 14.98
C ALA A 253 2.40 -2.22 16.16
N SER A 254 1.09 -2.44 16.08
CA SER A 254 0.16 -2.18 17.19
C SER A 254 0.00 -3.40 18.09
N SER A 255 -0.23 -3.14 19.37
CA SER A 255 -0.67 -4.15 20.32
C SER A 255 -2.13 -4.51 20.02
N PRO A 256 -2.51 -5.81 19.98
CA PRO A 256 -3.90 -6.19 19.80
C PRO A 256 -4.80 -5.88 21.00
N ASN A 257 -4.21 -5.57 22.17
CA ASN A 257 -4.93 -5.41 23.45
C ASN A 257 -4.73 -4.03 24.10
N SER A 258 -4.18 -3.04 23.39
CA SER A 258 -3.99 -1.67 23.91
C SER A 258 -3.57 -0.68 22.82
N GLU A 259 -3.73 0.61 23.13
CA GLU A 259 -3.21 1.79 22.40
C GLU A 259 -1.68 1.85 22.16
N ARG A 260 -0.93 0.82 22.55
CA ARG A 260 0.54 0.82 22.45
C ARG A 260 0.98 0.37 21.07
N VAL A 261 2.00 1.06 20.56
CA VAL A 261 2.73 0.65 19.37
C VAL A 261 4.19 0.40 19.71
N ALA A 262 4.79 -0.57 19.02
CA ALA A 262 6.23 -0.77 18.99
C ALA A 262 6.77 -0.25 17.67
N ILE A 263 7.79 0.60 17.73
CA ILE A 263 8.53 1.05 16.56
C ILE A 263 9.94 0.47 16.66
N THR A 264 10.38 -0.25 15.64
CA THR A 264 11.77 -0.71 15.52
C THR A 264 12.43 0.03 14.38
N TRP A 265 13.73 0.31 14.47
CA TRP A 265 14.50 0.97 13.43
C TRP A 265 15.97 0.60 13.57
N MET A 266 16.75 0.79 12.50
CA MET A 266 18.20 0.69 12.55
C MET A 266 18.80 2.09 12.54
N ARG A 267 19.90 2.26 13.28
CA ARG A 267 20.73 3.47 13.29
C ARG A 267 22.18 3.06 13.02
N SER A 268 22.89 3.83 12.20
CA SER A 268 24.31 3.63 11.99
C SER A 268 25.08 3.91 13.29
N ARG A 269 26.05 3.05 13.62
CA ARG A 269 26.98 3.30 14.75
C ARG A 269 28.07 4.32 14.39
N VAL A 270 28.31 4.53 13.09
CA VAL A 270 29.42 5.33 12.56
C VAL A 270 29.19 6.83 12.74
N ASP A 271 27.96 7.25 13.03
CA ASP A 271 27.63 8.68 13.26
C ASP A 271 28.19 9.23 14.60
N ASN A 272 28.76 8.36 15.44
CA ASN A 272 29.45 8.74 16.68
C ASN A 272 30.99 8.66 16.55
N LEU A 273 31.52 8.32 15.38
CA LEU A 273 32.95 8.44 15.12
C LEU A 273 33.14 9.81 14.47
N ASP A 274 33.56 10.79 15.29
CA ASP A 274 34.18 11.99 14.74
C ASP A 274 35.27 11.51 13.77
N ILE A 275 35.15 11.90 12.50
CA ILE A 275 36.10 11.53 11.44
C ILE A 275 37.50 12.09 11.74
N HIS A 276 37.64 12.85 12.83
CA HIS A 276 38.90 13.32 13.40
C HIS A 276 39.67 12.29 14.23
N ASP A 277 39.09 11.14 14.59
CA ASP A 277 39.76 10.12 15.42
C ASP A 277 40.54 9.05 14.62
N PHE A 278 40.66 9.21 13.29
CA PHE A 278 41.42 8.29 12.42
C PHE A 278 42.50 9.01 11.59
N ALA A 279 43.17 10.01 12.16
CA ALA A 279 44.37 10.62 11.59
C ALA A 279 45.60 10.40 12.51
#